data_AF-A0A926XVZ8-F1
#
_entry.id   AF-A0A926XVZ8-F1
#
_cell.length_a   1.000
_cell.length_b   1.000
_cell.length_c   1.000
_cell.angle_alpha   90.00
_cell.angle_beta   90.00
_cell.angle_gamma   90.00
#
_symmetry.space_group_name_H-M   'P 1'
#
loop_
_entity.id
_entity.type
_entity.pdbx_description
1 polymer ?
#
loop_
_entity_poly.entity_id
_entity_poly.type
_entity_poly.pdbx_seq_one_letter_code
_entity_poly.pdbx_strand_id
1 'polypeptide(L)'
;MKALLLFLLVFVAASGPLVAQTNYVVRTPNLTIPGTNNTLLGPSAGNLTMTGQNNVFVGTNAGINNTTALNGTFIGAYAGSSNTRGSLNSFVGMNSGTNNTTGNNNTFVGFQSGVNNTTAINGTFIGANAGASNSGNDNSFLGYNAGASTTTGNYNVFIGSGTGFYNTTGYNNTFLGFYAGIGNTTAFNNTFVGTSAGQSNTTGNANTFIGVASGLSNTTAINNTFMGTSAGQSNTTGNYNTSIGAASGFTSTTASNNTFIGNSAGQNTTNSDNTFIGSSAGLQNSSGFYNEFIGSKAGLSNTTGVSNIFIGAQAGVGNSSGGGNIFMGYNSGQTNTTGFGNIFIGEIAGTNNISGSNNIMLGLNSKPASSSLQNAVAIGNNSRVAINNAIVLGNPDNTSIAVGIGTDSPEFPLDVRGTINLRNNGKIKFAHLNNPLFQGTTDQFLTVNEQGETVLAKHRLRIDNVNQWSDTVFSPTYQLKPLSQVEQHINLHGHLPGVPSADEVVKEGVDLVKMNALLLQKVEELTLYSIQLEKENRQLHQHDQQQQAAHHQQQKDIDELKKIVKQLAERK
;
A
#
# COMPACT_ATOMS: atom_id res chain seq x y z
N MET A 1 20.38 -19.49 113.27
CA MET A 1 19.28 -20.29 112.69
C MET A 1 18.18 -19.40 112.07
N LYS A 2 18.54 -18.35 111.30
CA LYS A 2 17.60 -17.48 110.57
C LYS A 2 18.03 -17.15 109.12
N ALA A 3 19.27 -17.48 108.73
CA ALA A 3 19.77 -17.29 107.36
C ALA A 3 19.54 -18.49 106.43
N LEU A 4 19.30 -19.69 106.98
CA LEU A 4 19.07 -20.91 106.18
C LEU A 4 17.62 -21.06 105.70
N LEU A 5 16.66 -20.40 106.36
CA LEU A 5 15.23 -20.47 106.01
C LEU A 5 14.85 -19.53 104.85
N LEU A 6 15.62 -18.44 104.65
CA LEU A 6 15.35 -17.46 103.58
C LEU A 6 15.87 -17.94 102.22
N PHE A 7 16.92 -18.78 102.21
CA PHE A 7 17.46 -19.34 100.96
C PHE A 7 16.57 -20.46 100.38
N LEU A 8 15.79 -21.16 101.24
CA LEU A 8 14.85 -22.20 100.79
C LEU A 8 13.55 -21.61 100.21
N LEU A 9 13.12 -20.43 100.69
CA LEU A 9 11.89 -19.78 100.22
C LEU A 9 12.07 -19.04 98.87
N VAL A 10 13.29 -18.63 98.52
CA VAL A 10 13.57 -18.00 97.22
C VAL A 10 13.74 -19.04 96.10
N PHE A 11 14.13 -20.28 96.41
CA PHE A 11 14.22 -21.34 95.40
C PHE A 11 12.88 -21.99 95.03
N VAL A 12 11.87 -21.89 95.90
CA VAL A 12 10.51 -22.42 95.64
C VAL A 12 9.63 -21.39 94.89
N ALA A 13 10.01 -20.11 94.86
CA ALA A 13 9.29 -19.06 94.13
C ALA A 13 9.89 -18.72 92.74
N ALA A 14 11.02 -19.35 92.37
CA ALA A 14 11.70 -19.11 91.09
C ALA A 14 11.64 -20.29 90.10
N SER A 15 10.92 -21.37 90.44
CA SER A 15 10.49 -22.35 89.44
C SER A 15 9.11 -21.94 88.92
N GLY A 16 9.09 -21.07 87.91
CA GLY A 16 7.89 -20.98 87.06
C GLY A 16 7.51 -22.38 86.61
N PRO A 17 6.22 -22.71 86.44
CA PRO A 17 5.85 -24.03 85.96
C PRO A 17 6.64 -24.28 84.69
N LEU A 18 7.49 -25.32 84.70
CA LEU A 18 7.98 -25.95 83.49
C LEU A 18 6.71 -26.28 82.72
N VAL A 19 6.34 -25.42 81.76
CA VAL A 19 5.14 -25.61 80.96
C VAL A 19 5.44 -26.86 80.14
N ALA A 20 4.94 -27.99 80.62
CA ALA A 20 4.89 -29.23 79.87
C ALA A 20 4.30 -28.90 78.49
N GLN A 21 4.80 -29.58 77.44
CA GLN A 21 4.20 -29.46 76.11
C GLN A 21 2.67 -29.62 76.23
N THR A 22 1.90 -28.59 75.88
CA THR A 22 0.43 -28.55 75.98
C THR A 22 -0.25 -29.29 74.82
N ASN A 23 0.47 -30.23 74.19
CA ASN A 23 -0.03 -30.98 73.05
C ASN A 23 -0.92 -32.12 73.56
N TYR A 24 -2.24 -31.99 73.38
CA TYR A 24 -3.21 -33.01 73.77
C TYR A 24 -3.80 -33.71 72.54
N VAL A 25 -3.92 -35.04 72.60
CA VAL A 25 -4.77 -35.82 71.69
C VAL A 25 -6.08 -36.06 72.42
N VAL A 26 -7.21 -35.66 71.84
CA VAL A 26 -8.53 -35.93 72.42
C VAL A 26 -8.81 -37.43 72.30
N ARG A 27 -8.99 -38.11 73.45
CA ARG A 27 -9.27 -39.56 73.53
C ARG A 27 -10.66 -39.89 74.06
N THR A 28 -11.43 -38.89 74.45
CA THR A 28 -12.80 -39.01 74.98
C THR A 28 -13.73 -38.12 74.18
N PRO A 29 -14.99 -38.51 73.95
CA PRO A 29 -15.90 -37.69 73.17
C PRO A 29 -16.26 -36.38 73.88
N ASN A 30 -16.33 -35.28 73.13
CA ASN A 30 -16.55 -33.93 73.67
C ASN A 30 -18.04 -33.62 74.01
N LEU A 31 -18.97 -34.50 73.64
CA LEU A 31 -20.42 -34.37 73.88
C LEU A 31 -21.06 -35.75 74.08
N THR A 32 -22.32 -35.77 74.55
CA THR A 32 -23.19 -36.94 74.59
C THR A 32 -23.60 -37.46 73.20
N ILE A 33 -23.61 -36.60 72.18
CA ILE A 33 -23.77 -36.96 70.76
C ILE A 33 -22.66 -36.28 69.94
N PRO A 34 -21.42 -36.76 70.04
CA PRO A 34 -20.26 -36.14 69.39
C PRO A 34 -20.28 -36.42 67.89
N GLY A 35 -19.73 -35.50 67.09
CA GLY A 35 -19.41 -35.79 65.69
C GLY A 35 -18.46 -36.97 65.54
N THR A 36 -18.62 -37.77 64.48
CA THR A 36 -17.86 -39.01 64.25
C THR A 36 -16.58 -38.79 63.43
N ASN A 37 -15.57 -39.64 63.64
CA ASN A 37 -14.32 -39.71 62.86
C ASN A 37 -13.50 -38.40 62.80
N ASN A 38 -13.54 -37.58 63.85
CA ASN A 38 -12.72 -36.37 63.94
C ASN A 38 -11.37 -36.65 64.62
N THR A 39 -10.30 -36.00 64.13
CA THR A 39 -8.96 -36.02 64.75
C THR A 39 -8.66 -34.66 65.35
N LEU A 40 -8.39 -34.57 66.65
CA LEU A 40 -8.08 -33.32 67.35
C LEU A 40 -6.73 -33.46 68.06
N LEU A 41 -5.76 -32.63 67.67
CA LEU A 41 -4.39 -32.61 68.22
C LEU A 41 -3.92 -31.17 68.47
N GLY A 42 -3.65 -30.83 69.74
CA GLY A 42 -3.11 -29.53 70.15
C GLY A 42 -4.06 -28.71 71.04
N PRO A 43 -3.58 -27.61 71.64
CA PRO A 43 -4.38 -26.79 72.55
C PRO A 43 -5.60 -26.19 71.85
N SER A 44 -6.80 -26.43 72.39
CA SER A 44 -8.07 -25.89 71.86
C SER A 44 -8.29 -26.20 70.37
N ALA A 45 -7.75 -27.32 69.88
CA ALA A 45 -8.04 -27.81 68.53
C ALA A 45 -9.47 -28.34 68.45
N GLY A 46 -10.24 -27.86 67.47
CA GLY A 46 -11.66 -28.11 67.32
C GLY A 46 -12.53 -27.41 68.38
N ASN A 47 -13.84 -27.49 68.20
CA ASN A 47 -14.86 -27.06 69.16
C ASN A 47 -15.33 -28.22 70.06
N LEU A 48 -15.50 -27.95 71.35
CA LEU A 48 -16.06 -28.91 72.31
C LEU A 48 -17.52 -29.27 72.02
N THR A 49 -18.27 -28.42 71.31
CA THR A 49 -19.69 -28.66 71.01
C THR A 49 -19.97 -29.06 69.55
N MET A 50 -18.96 -29.51 68.79
CA MET A 50 -19.16 -29.82 67.37
C MET A 50 -19.95 -31.11 67.13
N THR A 51 -20.79 -31.10 66.10
CA THR A 51 -21.47 -32.29 65.56
C THR A 51 -20.99 -32.67 64.15
N GLY A 52 -20.02 -31.92 63.60
CA GLY A 52 -19.41 -32.19 62.30
C GLY A 52 -18.62 -33.51 62.26
N GLN A 53 -18.41 -34.07 61.07
CA GLN A 53 -17.82 -35.41 60.89
C GLN A 53 -16.60 -35.40 59.95
N ASN A 54 -15.71 -36.38 60.14
CA ASN A 54 -14.53 -36.62 59.30
C ASN A 54 -13.56 -35.43 59.19
N ASN A 55 -13.39 -34.63 60.26
CA ASN A 55 -12.49 -33.48 60.26
C ASN A 55 -11.13 -33.79 60.90
N VAL A 56 -10.09 -33.06 60.49
CA VAL A 56 -8.75 -33.09 61.08
C VAL A 56 -8.42 -31.69 61.61
N PHE A 57 -8.14 -31.57 62.90
CA PHE A 57 -7.71 -30.34 63.56
C PHE A 57 -6.37 -30.58 64.25
N VAL A 58 -5.32 -29.90 63.78
CA VAL A 58 -3.95 -30.05 64.29
C VAL A 58 -3.32 -28.68 64.51
N GLY A 59 -3.00 -28.35 65.76
CA GLY A 59 -2.38 -27.08 66.16
C GLY A 59 -3.27 -26.23 67.06
N THR A 60 -2.67 -25.20 67.66
CA THR A 60 -3.36 -24.32 68.62
C THR A 60 -4.54 -23.61 67.97
N ASN A 61 -5.74 -23.71 68.55
CA ASN A 61 -6.97 -23.08 68.09
C ASN A 61 -7.39 -23.43 66.63
N ALA A 62 -6.87 -24.53 66.06
CA ALA A 62 -7.27 -24.98 64.73
C ALA A 62 -8.75 -25.36 64.71
N GLY A 63 -9.58 -24.70 63.89
CA GLY A 63 -11.01 -24.96 63.77
C GLY A 63 -11.85 -24.78 65.05
N ILE A 64 -11.40 -23.93 65.98
CA ILE A 64 -12.02 -23.78 67.31
C ILE A 64 -13.52 -23.43 67.30
N ASN A 65 -14.02 -22.70 66.28
CA ASN A 65 -15.42 -22.35 66.16
C ASN A 65 -16.24 -23.29 65.27
N ASN A 66 -15.69 -24.45 64.87
CA ASN A 66 -16.39 -25.41 64.01
C ASN A 66 -17.61 -26.02 64.71
N THR A 67 -18.79 -25.83 64.14
CA THR A 67 -20.06 -26.35 64.71
C THR A 67 -20.52 -27.60 63.95
N THR A 68 -20.76 -27.49 62.64
CA THR A 68 -21.39 -28.56 61.83
C THR A 68 -20.62 -28.90 60.55
N ALA A 69 -19.40 -28.40 60.37
CA ALA A 69 -18.68 -28.62 59.11
C ALA A 69 -18.19 -30.07 58.97
N LEU A 70 -18.15 -30.55 57.72
CA LEU A 70 -17.82 -31.92 57.37
C LEU A 70 -16.57 -31.99 56.50
N ASN A 71 -15.80 -33.08 56.63
CA ASN A 71 -14.70 -33.45 55.74
C ASN A 71 -13.62 -32.33 55.59
N GLY A 72 -13.32 -31.59 56.66
CA GLY A 72 -12.34 -30.50 56.64
C GLY A 72 -10.98 -30.89 57.22
N THR A 73 -9.90 -30.32 56.68
CA THR A 73 -8.53 -30.45 57.20
C THR A 73 -8.06 -29.08 57.67
N PHE A 74 -7.61 -28.96 58.91
CA PHE A 74 -7.21 -27.72 59.58
C PHE A 74 -5.90 -27.95 60.33
N ILE A 75 -4.77 -27.62 59.71
CA ILE A 75 -3.43 -27.90 60.23
C ILE A 75 -2.65 -26.60 60.34
N GLY A 76 -2.20 -26.24 61.54
CA GLY A 76 -1.48 -25.01 61.85
C GLY A 76 -2.19 -24.18 62.92
N ALA A 77 -1.43 -23.30 63.58
CA ALA A 77 -2.01 -22.41 64.58
C ALA A 77 -3.06 -21.49 63.94
N TYR A 78 -4.27 -21.46 64.53
CA TYR A 78 -5.43 -20.68 64.09
C TYR A 78 -5.91 -20.98 62.65
N ALA A 79 -5.57 -22.15 62.09
CA ALA A 79 -6.10 -22.58 60.81
C ALA A 79 -7.63 -22.74 60.89
N GLY A 80 -8.38 -22.00 60.07
CA GLY A 80 -9.84 -22.01 60.05
C GLY A 80 -10.54 -21.70 61.37
N SER A 81 -9.95 -20.89 62.25
CA SER A 81 -10.48 -20.68 63.61
C SER A 81 -11.90 -20.12 63.63
N SER A 82 -12.35 -19.38 62.62
CA SER A 82 -13.72 -18.84 62.51
C SER A 82 -14.68 -19.74 61.73
N ASN A 83 -14.23 -20.89 61.21
CA ASN A 83 -15.06 -21.76 60.39
C ASN A 83 -16.18 -22.35 61.22
N THR A 84 -17.43 -21.98 60.95
CA THR A 84 -18.59 -22.48 61.70
C THR A 84 -19.25 -23.64 60.98
N ARG A 85 -19.49 -23.52 59.67
CA ARG A 85 -20.26 -24.49 58.85
C ARG A 85 -19.59 -24.84 57.51
N GLY A 86 -18.47 -24.20 57.17
CA GLY A 86 -17.75 -24.43 55.92
C GLY A 86 -17.14 -25.83 55.84
N SER A 87 -17.62 -26.63 54.88
CA SER A 87 -17.27 -28.04 54.69
C SER A 87 -16.33 -28.24 53.50
N LEU A 88 -15.66 -29.40 53.45
CA LEU A 88 -14.75 -29.79 52.36
C LEU A 88 -13.57 -28.80 52.17
N ASN A 89 -13.14 -28.17 53.26
CA ASN A 89 -12.04 -27.21 53.24
C ASN A 89 -10.72 -27.89 53.65
N SER A 90 -9.60 -27.53 53.03
CA SER A 90 -8.25 -27.97 53.40
C SER A 90 -7.37 -26.76 53.70
N PHE A 91 -7.24 -26.42 54.98
CA PHE A 91 -6.47 -25.30 55.52
C PHE A 91 -5.19 -25.81 56.18
N VAL A 92 -4.04 -25.50 55.60
CA VAL A 92 -2.72 -25.96 56.04
C VAL A 92 -1.76 -24.78 56.13
N GLY A 93 -1.39 -24.36 57.33
CA GLY A 93 -0.52 -23.23 57.59
C GLY A 93 -1.04 -22.36 58.72
N MET A 94 -0.13 -21.65 59.38
CA MET A 94 -0.50 -20.69 60.43
C MET A 94 -1.39 -19.59 59.84
N ASN A 95 -2.54 -19.36 60.48
CA ASN A 95 -3.58 -18.43 60.06
C ASN A 95 -4.16 -18.68 58.65
N SER A 96 -4.07 -19.91 58.12
CA SER A 96 -4.73 -20.21 56.85
C SER A 96 -6.25 -20.27 57.04
N GLY A 97 -7.02 -19.57 56.20
CA GLY A 97 -8.48 -19.54 56.25
C GLY A 97 -9.11 -19.03 57.55
N THR A 98 -8.38 -18.27 58.37
CA THR A 98 -8.79 -17.88 59.74
C THR A 98 -10.20 -17.30 59.81
N ASN A 99 -10.60 -16.44 58.87
CA ASN A 99 -11.91 -15.77 58.88
C ASN A 99 -12.95 -16.46 57.99
N ASN A 100 -12.68 -17.67 57.47
CA ASN A 100 -13.70 -18.44 56.77
C ASN A 100 -14.81 -18.81 57.74
N THR A 101 -16.05 -18.47 57.41
CA THR A 101 -17.22 -18.73 58.25
C THR A 101 -18.07 -19.87 57.68
N THR A 102 -18.45 -19.76 56.40
CA THR A 102 -19.35 -20.69 55.70
C THR A 102 -18.87 -21.09 54.30
N GLY A 103 -17.69 -20.66 53.87
CA GLY A 103 -17.12 -21.01 52.57
C GLY A 103 -16.83 -22.51 52.49
N ASN A 104 -17.05 -23.12 51.32
CA ASN A 104 -16.93 -24.56 51.11
C ASN A 104 -15.94 -24.88 49.99
N ASN A 105 -15.39 -26.09 49.99
CA ASN A 105 -14.52 -26.61 48.92
C ASN A 105 -13.26 -25.78 48.67
N ASN A 106 -12.70 -25.16 49.71
CA ASN A 106 -11.51 -24.33 49.57
C ASN A 106 -10.23 -25.07 49.97
N THR A 107 -9.15 -24.90 49.22
CA THR A 107 -7.81 -25.40 49.58
C THR A 107 -6.89 -24.22 49.86
N PHE A 108 -6.54 -23.98 51.13
CA PHE A 108 -5.59 -22.95 51.54
C PHE A 108 -4.34 -23.57 52.12
N VAL A 109 -3.18 -23.32 51.51
CA VAL A 109 -1.89 -23.85 51.96
C VAL A 109 -0.87 -22.73 52.04
N GLY A 110 -0.32 -22.46 53.23
CA GLY A 110 0.67 -21.42 53.47
C GLY A 110 0.29 -20.48 54.62
N PHE A 111 1.26 -19.68 55.07
CA PHE A 111 1.05 -18.65 56.09
C PHE A 111 0.04 -17.61 55.59
N GLN A 112 -1.04 -17.39 56.34
CA GLN A 112 -2.09 -16.40 56.01
C GLN A 112 -2.76 -16.58 54.63
N SER A 113 -2.67 -17.78 54.04
CA SER A 113 -3.40 -18.08 52.80
C SER A 113 -4.92 -18.02 53.04
N GLY A 114 -5.64 -17.24 52.23
CA GLY A 114 -7.08 -17.05 52.34
C GLY A 114 -7.57 -16.47 53.67
N VAL A 115 -6.73 -15.71 54.40
CA VAL A 115 -7.01 -15.30 55.79
C VAL A 115 -8.35 -14.57 55.98
N ASN A 116 -8.73 -13.68 55.06
CA ASN A 116 -10.00 -12.92 55.09
C ASN A 116 -11.06 -13.50 54.15
N ASN A 117 -10.91 -14.72 53.67
CA ASN A 117 -11.97 -15.37 52.91
C ASN A 117 -13.10 -15.74 53.86
N THR A 118 -14.24 -15.05 53.80
CA THR A 118 -15.37 -15.26 54.71
C THR A 118 -16.37 -16.30 54.20
N THR A 119 -16.73 -16.23 52.92
CA THR A 119 -17.83 -17.01 52.31
C THR A 119 -17.49 -17.62 50.95
N ALA A 120 -16.28 -17.41 50.42
CA ALA A 120 -15.98 -17.84 49.06
C ALA A 120 -15.92 -19.36 48.94
N ILE A 121 -16.23 -19.85 47.74
CA ILE A 121 -16.30 -21.28 47.44
C ILE A 121 -15.34 -21.67 46.31
N ASN A 122 -14.92 -22.93 46.32
CA ASN A 122 -14.08 -23.55 45.27
C ASN A 122 -12.75 -22.82 45.02
N GLY A 123 -12.17 -22.15 46.03
CA GLY A 123 -10.89 -21.45 45.91
C GLY A 123 -9.69 -22.36 46.18
N THR A 124 -8.62 -22.24 45.38
CA THR A 124 -7.33 -22.91 45.63
C THR A 124 -6.24 -21.88 45.84
N PHE A 125 -5.80 -21.64 47.08
CA PHE A 125 -4.79 -20.64 47.45
C PHE A 125 -3.57 -21.29 48.08
N ILE A 126 -2.44 -21.29 47.37
CA ILE A 126 -1.20 -21.94 47.81
C ILE A 126 -0.06 -20.92 47.78
N GLY A 127 0.58 -20.67 48.93
CA GLY A 127 1.61 -19.67 49.11
C GLY A 127 1.29 -18.74 50.28
N ALA A 128 2.33 -18.07 50.81
CA ALA A 128 2.10 -17.10 51.87
C ALA A 128 1.31 -15.89 51.34
N ASN A 129 0.23 -15.53 52.05
CA ASN A 129 -0.74 -14.49 51.70
C ASN A 129 -1.47 -14.67 50.35
N ALA A 130 -1.44 -15.86 49.76
CA ALA A 130 -2.23 -16.13 48.55
C ALA A 130 -3.72 -15.90 48.85
N GLY A 131 -4.40 -15.05 48.07
CA GLY A 131 -5.82 -14.73 48.25
C GLY A 131 -6.17 -14.14 49.61
N ALA A 132 -5.26 -13.43 50.29
CA ALA A 132 -5.44 -12.96 51.65
C ALA A 132 -6.75 -12.18 51.89
N SER A 133 -7.22 -11.40 50.91
CA SER A 133 -8.47 -10.62 50.98
C SER A 133 -9.65 -11.23 50.22
N ASN A 134 -9.48 -12.41 49.61
CA ASN A 134 -10.41 -12.97 48.63
C ASN A 134 -11.76 -13.37 49.20
N SER A 135 -12.83 -12.73 48.75
CA SER A 135 -14.22 -13.17 48.91
C SER A 135 -14.89 -13.62 47.61
N GLY A 136 -14.16 -13.67 46.48
CA GLY A 136 -14.63 -14.17 45.18
C GLY A 136 -14.51 -15.69 45.02
N ASN A 137 -15.34 -16.26 44.17
CA ASN A 137 -15.49 -17.71 43.96
C ASN A 137 -14.63 -18.22 42.80
N ASP A 138 -14.35 -19.52 42.81
CA ASP A 138 -13.73 -20.25 41.70
C ASP A 138 -12.37 -19.66 41.27
N ASN A 139 -11.58 -19.21 42.25
CA ASN A 139 -10.27 -18.61 42.05
C ASN A 139 -9.13 -19.59 42.36
N SER A 140 -8.07 -19.58 41.54
CA SER A 140 -6.87 -20.41 41.74
C SER A 140 -5.62 -19.53 41.84
N PHE A 141 -5.11 -19.33 43.07
CA PHE A 141 -3.96 -18.49 43.36
C PHE A 141 -2.79 -19.32 43.89
N LEU A 142 -1.67 -19.35 43.17
CA LEU A 142 -0.47 -20.12 43.51
C LEU A 142 0.76 -19.20 43.49
N GLY A 143 1.29 -18.86 44.66
CA GLY A 143 2.49 -18.04 44.83
C GLY A 143 2.42 -17.12 46.03
N TYR A 144 3.58 -16.58 46.43
CA TYR A 144 3.64 -15.52 47.43
C TYR A 144 2.83 -14.31 46.97
N ASN A 145 1.89 -13.85 47.80
CA ASN A 145 1.03 -12.68 47.53
C ASN A 145 0.17 -12.78 46.25
N ALA A 146 -0.02 -13.96 45.65
CA ALA A 146 -0.88 -14.11 44.47
C ALA A 146 -2.34 -13.72 44.81
N GLY A 147 -2.92 -12.75 44.09
CA GLY A 147 -4.30 -12.29 44.29
C GLY A 147 -4.62 -11.71 45.68
N ALA A 148 -3.61 -11.22 46.43
CA ALA A 148 -3.78 -10.88 47.84
C ALA A 148 -4.84 -9.79 48.12
N SER A 149 -5.09 -8.87 47.17
CA SER A 149 -6.08 -7.79 47.31
C SER A 149 -7.43 -8.09 46.64
N THR A 150 -7.64 -9.29 46.10
CA THR A 150 -8.92 -9.63 45.44
C THR A 150 -10.00 -9.61 46.48
N THR A 151 -11.09 -8.89 46.22
CA THR A 151 -12.28 -8.85 47.07
C THR A 151 -13.34 -9.71 46.39
N THR A 152 -14.04 -9.23 45.37
CA THR A 152 -15.20 -9.93 44.77
C THR A 152 -14.98 -10.50 43.37
N GLY A 153 -13.78 -10.42 42.83
CA GLY A 153 -13.46 -10.94 41.49
C GLY A 153 -13.50 -12.47 41.42
N ASN A 154 -14.26 -13.04 40.48
CA ASN A 154 -14.43 -14.49 40.31
C ASN A 154 -13.61 -15.03 39.12
N TYR A 155 -13.43 -16.36 39.06
CA TYR A 155 -12.87 -17.08 37.91
C TYR A 155 -11.47 -16.60 37.49
N ASN A 156 -10.64 -16.25 38.47
CA ASN A 156 -9.28 -15.80 38.24
C ASN A 156 -8.26 -16.92 38.49
N VAL A 157 -7.26 -17.02 37.62
CA VAL A 157 -6.13 -17.95 37.76
C VAL A 157 -4.85 -17.13 37.86
N PHE A 158 -4.25 -17.05 39.06
CA PHE A 158 -3.01 -16.29 39.31
C PHE A 158 -1.91 -17.22 39.78
N ILE A 159 -0.85 -17.39 38.98
CA ILE A 159 0.22 -18.34 39.26
C ILE A 159 1.57 -17.65 39.13
N GLY A 160 2.29 -17.50 40.24
CA GLY A 160 3.56 -16.80 40.35
C GLY A 160 3.55 -15.77 41.47
N SER A 161 4.74 -15.41 41.96
CA SER A 161 4.87 -14.41 43.03
C SER A 161 4.38 -13.03 42.58
N GLY A 162 3.51 -12.41 43.38
CA GLY A 162 2.91 -11.09 43.16
C GLY A 162 1.97 -11.00 41.95
N THR A 163 1.53 -12.13 41.38
CA THR A 163 0.55 -12.13 40.28
C THR A 163 -0.80 -11.57 40.74
N GLY A 164 -1.35 -10.64 39.96
CA GLY A 164 -2.65 -10.03 40.25
C GLY A 164 -2.77 -9.39 41.64
N PHE A 165 -1.66 -8.95 42.26
CA PHE A 165 -1.64 -8.52 43.67
C PHE A 165 -2.69 -7.44 43.98
N TYR A 166 -2.82 -6.44 43.10
CA TYR A 166 -3.76 -5.32 43.28
C TYR A 166 -5.14 -5.58 42.68
N ASN A 167 -5.43 -6.78 42.16
CA ASN A 167 -6.74 -7.09 41.61
C ASN A 167 -7.76 -7.02 42.73
N THR A 168 -8.76 -6.15 42.63
CA THR A 168 -9.84 -6.00 43.62
C THR A 168 -11.10 -6.70 43.13
N THR A 169 -11.68 -6.25 42.03
CA THR A 169 -12.97 -6.73 41.51
C THR A 169 -12.89 -7.37 40.12
N GLY A 170 -11.71 -7.36 39.49
CA GLY A 170 -11.50 -7.97 38.17
C GLY A 170 -11.77 -9.47 38.18
N TYR A 171 -12.39 -9.97 37.10
CA TYR A 171 -12.85 -11.35 36.95
C TYR A 171 -12.43 -11.95 35.60
N ASN A 172 -12.48 -13.28 35.48
CA ASN A 172 -12.08 -14.03 34.27
C ASN A 172 -10.66 -13.69 33.78
N ASN A 173 -9.71 -13.46 34.70
CA ASN A 173 -8.33 -13.19 34.34
C ASN A 173 -7.44 -14.42 34.54
N THR A 174 -6.52 -14.67 33.61
CA THR A 174 -5.49 -15.71 33.72
C THR A 174 -4.11 -15.06 33.70
N PHE A 175 -3.44 -14.99 34.86
CA PHE A 175 -2.10 -14.44 35.01
C PHE A 175 -1.09 -15.52 35.44
N LEU A 176 -0.02 -15.68 34.68
CA LEU A 176 1.04 -16.66 34.94
C LEU A 176 2.42 -16.03 34.77
N GLY A 177 3.24 -16.01 35.81
CA GLY A 177 4.62 -15.49 35.80
C GLY A 177 4.89 -14.45 36.89
N PHE A 178 6.16 -14.19 37.19
CA PHE A 178 6.52 -13.19 38.21
C PHE A 178 5.95 -11.80 37.84
N TYR A 179 5.13 -11.23 38.72
CA TYR A 179 4.47 -9.92 38.53
C TYR A 179 3.60 -9.78 37.28
N ALA A 180 3.12 -10.88 36.69
CA ALA A 180 2.11 -10.80 35.63
C ALA A 180 0.82 -10.15 36.17
N GLY A 181 0.35 -9.11 35.48
CA GLY A 181 -0.88 -8.38 35.84
C GLY A 181 -0.91 -7.76 37.23
N ILE A 182 0.24 -7.48 37.86
CA ILE A 182 0.29 -6.99 39.24
C ILE A 182 -0.55 -5.72 39.46
N GLY A 183 -0.54 -4.79 38.49
CA GLY A 183 -1.28 -3.53 38.53
C GLY A 183 -2.79 -3.65 38.25
N ASN A 184 -3.29 -4.84 37.90
CA ASN A 184 -4.70 -5.03 37.56
C ASN A 184 -5.56 -4.66 38.76
N THR A 185 -6.49 -3.73 38.61
CA THR A 185 -7.38 -3.33 39.72
C THR A 185 -8.79 -3.85 39.52
N THR A 186 -9.41 -3.53 38.39
CA THR A 186 -10.82 -3.86 38.10
C THR A 186 -11.01 -4.50 36.72
N ALA A 187 -9.92 -4.70 35.97
CA ALA A 187 -9.99 -5.20 34.61
C ALA A 187 -10.34 -6.69 34.52
N PHE A 188 -10.95 -7.09 33.41
CA PHE A 188 -11.51 -8.43 33.21
C PHE A 188 -11.21 -9.02 31.83
N ASN A 189 -11.38 -10.34 31.72
CA ASN A 189 -11.13 -11.12 30.50
C ASN A 189 -9.70 -10.98 29.95
N ASN A 190 -8.69 -10.83 30.82
CA ASN A 190 -7.29 -10.72 30.38
C ASN A 190 -6.52 -12.04 30.53
N THR A 191 -5.62 -12.32 29.59
CA THR A 191 -4.68 -13.44 29.67
C THR A 191 -3.25 -12.90 29.63
N PHE A 192 -2.53 -12.93 30.75
CA PHE A 192 -1.14 -12.48 30.85
C PHE A 192 -0.22 -13.63 31.23
N VAL A 193 0.69 -14.01 30.35
CA VAL A 193 1.60 -15.14 30.54
C VAL A 193 3.03 -14.71 30.27
N GLY A 194 3.87 -14.67 31.31
CA GLY A 194 5.27 -14.26 31.25
C GLY A 194 5.64 -13.30 32.38
N THR A 195 6.93 -13.21 32.68
CA THR A 195 7.43 -12.25 33.68
C THR A 195 7.07 -10.82 33.27
N SER A 196 6.41 -10.09 34.16
CA SER A 196 5.92 -8.71 33.95
C SER A 196 4.98 -8.52 32.75
N ALA A 197 4.35 -9.59 32.24
CA ALA A 197 3.32 -9.45 31.22
C ALA A 197 2.14 -8.62 31.77
N GLY A 198 1.76 -7.55 31.09
CA GLY A 198 0.68 -6.65 31.52
C GLY A 198 0.88 -5.99 32.89
N GLN A 199 2.13 -5.82 33.34
CA GLN A 199 2.45 -5.36 34.70
C GLN A 199 1.69 -4.09 35.12
N SER A 200 1.55 -3.11 34.22
CA SER A 200 0.91 -1.82 34.50
C SER A 200 -0.59 -1.78 34.19
N ASN A 201 -1.20 -2.90 33.76
CA ASN A 201 -2.61 -2.91 33.35
C ASN A 201 -3.49 -2.58 34.53
N THR A 202 -4.24 -1.48 34.50
CA THR A 202 -5.10 -1.05 35.62
C THR A 202 -6.55 -1.44 35.37
N THR A 203 -7.11 -1.04 34.23
CA THR A 203 -8.52 -1.22 33.84
C THR A 203 -8.71 -1.71 32.40
N GLY A 204 -7.62 -2.00 31.68
CA GLY A 204 -7.66 -2.50 30.31
C GLY A 204 -8.20 -3.93 30.23
N ASN A 205 -9.25 -4.13 29.43
CA ASN A 205 -9.99 -5.39 29.33
C ASN A 205 -9.70 -6.13 28.03
N ALA A 206 -9.98 -7.44 28.04
CA ALA A 206 -9.92 -8.29 26.85
C ALA A 206 -8.56 -8.28 26.14
N ASN A 207 -7.47 -8.20 26.91
CA ASN A 207 -6.11 -8.24 26.38
C ASN A 207 -5.47 -9.64 26.54
N THR A 208 -4.70 -10.05 25.55
CA THR A 208 -3.89 -11.28 25.59
C THR A 208 -2.42 -10.92 25.45
N PHE A 209 -1.64 -11.00 26.53
CA PHE A 209 -0.20 -10.73 26.54
C PHE A 209 0.59 -11.98 26.89
N ILE A 210 1.42 -12.47 25.98
CA ILE A 210 2.15 -13.73 26.13
C ILE A 210 3.62 -13.50 25.80
N GLY A 211 4.49 -13.47 26.80
CA GLY A 211 5.92 -13.22 26.66
C GLY A 211 6.46 -12.35 27.78
N VAL A 212 7.78 -12.36 27.99
CA VAL A 212 8.43 -11.49 28.97
C VAL A 212 8.20 -10.02 28.59
N ALA A 213 7.70 -9.22 29.52
CA ALA A 213 7.39 -7.80 29.35
C ALA A 213 6.43 -7.49 28.17
N SER A 214 5.64 -8.46 27.72
CA SER A 214 4.59 -8.22 26.73
C SER A 214 3.51 -7.30 27.32
N GLY A 215 3.19 -6.20 26.63
CA GLY A 215 2.23 -5.21 27.10
C GLY A 215 2.55 -4.58 28.47
N LEU A 216 3.84 -4.52 28.86
CA LEU A 216 4.27 -4.11 30.21
C LEU A 216 3.68 -2.77 30.67
N SER A 217 3.62 -1.78 29.78
CA SER A 217 3.14 -0.42 30.08
C SER A 217 1.64 -0.21 29.80
N ASN A 218 0.89 -1.27 29.43
CA ASN A 218 -0.54 -1.14 29.13
C ASN A 218 -1.25 -0.63 30.38
N THR A 219 -1.98 0.48 30.32
CA THR A 219 -2.68 1.02 31.50
C THR A 219 -4.17 0.79 31.40
N THR A 220 -4.79 1.25 30.31
CA THR A 220 -6.26 1.25 30.12
C THR A 220 -6.68 0.69 28.76
N ALA A 221 -5.71 0.33 27.90
CA ALA A 221 -6.01 -0.11 26.56
C ALA A 221 -6.70 -1.48 26.52
N ILE A 222 -7.54 -1.69 25.50
CA ILE A 222 -8.44 -2.83 25.37
C ILE A 222 -8.24 -3.58 24.05
N ASN A 223 -8.64 -4.85 24.05
CA ASN A 223 -8.68 -5.70 22.84
C ASN A 223 -7.33 -5.81 22.11
N ASN A 224 -6.22 -5.86 22.86
CA ASN A 224 -4.89 -6.05 22.29
C ASN A 224 -4.42 -7.50 22.41
N THR A 225 -3.74 -8.00 21.38
CA THR A 225 -3.05 -9.29 21.39
C THR A 225 -1.56 -9.07 21.20
N PHE A 226 -0.77 -9.21 22.26
CA PHE A 226 0.68 -9.12 22.21
C PHE A 226 1.32 -10.48 22.54
N MET A 227 2.20 -10.94 21.66
CA MET A 227 2.84 -12.25 21.81
C MET A 227 4.32 -12.16 21.42
N GLY A 228 5.22 -12.51 22.33
CA GLY A 228 6.67 -12.41 22.17
C GLY A 228 7.31 -11.50 23.21
N THR A 229 8.61 -11.66 23.42
CA THR A 229 9.38 -10.82 24.34
C THR A 229 9.28 -9.35 23.93
N SER A 230 8.83 -8.50 24.86
CA SER A 230 8.62 -7.06 24.65
C SER A 230 7.66 -6.68 23.52
N ALA A 231 6.79 -7.60 23.08
CA ALA A 231 5.73 -7.26 22.13
C ALA A 231 4.78 -6.23 22.74
N GLY A 232 4.55 -5.11 22.05
CA GLY A 232 3.71 -4.00 22.52
C GLY A 232 4.14 -3.38 23.85
N GLN A 233 5.42 -3.48 24.24
CA GLN A 233 5.89 -3.13 25.58
C GLN A 233 5.49 -1.73 26.04
N SER A 234 5.57 -0.73 25.15
CA SER A 234 5.29 0.67 25.48
C SER A 234 3.82 1.08 25.29
N ASN A 235 2.93 0.17 24.89
CA ASN A 235 1.52 0.50 24.68
C ASN A 235 0.91 0.94 26.00
N THR A 236 0.24 2.08 26.04
CA THR A 236 -0.42 2.63 27.24
C THR A 236 -1.93 2.62 27.08
N THR A 237 -2.43 3.20 25.98
CA THR A 237 -3.86 3.44 25.72
C THR A 237 -4.31 3.02 24.32
N GLY A 238 -3.40 2.53 23.47
CA GLY A 238 -3.69 2.09 22.11
C GLY A 238 -4.51 0.80 22.07
N ASN A 239 -5.63 0.81 21.34
CA ASN A 239 -6.60 -0.28 21.32
C ASN A 239 -6.53 -1.09 20.03
N TYR A 240 -7.07 -2.30 20.05
CA TYR A 240 -7.25 -3.14 18.85
C TYR A 240 -5.95 -3.44 18.10
N ASN A 241 -4.83 -3.56 18.82
CA ASN A 241 -3.55 -3.89 18.22
C ASN A 241 -3.24 -5.38 18.33
N THR A 242 -2.71 -5.95 17.26
CA THR A 242 -2.09 -7.28 17.24
C THR A 242 -0.59 -7.11 17.06
N SER A 243 0.24 -7.61 17.98
CA SER A 243 1.71 -7.58 17.86
C SER A 243 2.28 -8.95 18.22
N ILE A 244 2.74 -9.69 17.22
CA ILE A 244 3.23 -11.06 17.36
C ILE A 244 4.68 -11.12 16.86
N GLY A 245 5.62 -11.43 17.74
CA GLY A 245 7.06 -11.46 17.48
C GLY A 245 7.82 -10.63 18.50
N ALA A 246 9.07 -11.01 18.77
CA ALA A 246 9.91 -10.27 19.71
C ALA A 246 10.11 -8.81 19.24
N ALA A 247 9.89 -7.87 20.15
CA ALA A 247 9.92 -6.42 19.92
C ALA A 247 8.98 -5.90 18.80
N SER A 248 7.94 -6.66 18.42
CA SER A 248 6.89 -6.14 17.53
C SER A 248 6.10 -5.03 18.24
N GLY A 249 5.85 -3.91 17.55
CA GLY A 249 5.12 -2.76 18.11
C GLY A 249 5.75 -2.13 19.36
N PHE A 250 7.06 -2.29 19.58
CA PHE A 250 7.73 -1.99 20.86
C PHE A 250 7.50 -0.56 21.38
N THR A 251 7.59 0.46 20.53
CA THR A 251 7.49 1.89 20.92
C THR A 251 6.09 2.48 20.79
N SER A 252 5.12 1.72 20.29
CA SER A 252 3.75 2.23 20.12
C SER A 252 3.15 2.56 21.48
N THR A 253 2.82 3.83 21.74
CA THR A 253 2.28 4.28 23.04
C THR A 253 0.76 4.41 23.04
N THR A 254 0.19 5.01 22.00
CA THR A 254 -1.24 5.36 21.91
C THR A 254 -1.89 4.91 20.60
N ALA A 255 -1.12 4.32 19.68
CA ALA A 255 -1.61 3.93 18.37
C ALA A 255 -2.61 2.78 18.45
N SER A 256 -3.61 2.80 17.58
CA SER A 256 -4.68 1.79 17.54
C SER A 256 -4.78 1.13 16.16
N ASN A 257 -5.49 0.01 16.09
CA ASN A 257 -5.78 -0.71 14.84
C ASN A 257 -4.53 -1.15 14.06
N ASN A 258 -3.43 -1.47 14.75
CA ASN A 258 -2.21 -1.95 14.09
C ASN A 258 -2.12 -3.47 14.13
N THR A 259 -1.65 -4.07 13.04
CA THR A 259 -1.31 -5.50 12.97
C THR A 259 0.17 -5.65 12.66
N PHE A 260 0.97 -6.06 13.63
CA PHE A 260 2.42 -6.29 13.51
C PHE A 260 2.73 -7.77 13.75
N ILE A 261 3.26 -8.46 12.75
CA ILE A 261 3.58 -9.89 12.85
C ILE A 261 4.99 -10.12 12.31
N GLY A 262 5.95 -10.42 13.18
CA GLY A 262 7.35 -10.64 12.84
C GLY A 262 8.28 -10.05 13.90
N ASN A 263 9.53 -10.51 13.93
CA ASN A 263 10.55 -9.90 14.79
C ASN A 263 10.74 -8.42 14.40
N SER A 264 10.61 -7.53 15.39
CA SER A 264 10.78 -6.08 15.22
C SER A 264 9.87 -5.44 14.15
N ALA A 265 8.74 -6.09 13.81
CA ALA A 265 7.73 -5.49 12.93
C ALA A 265 7.11 -4.26 13.60
N GLY A 266 7.09 -3.12 12.91
CA GLY A 266 6.56 -1.87 13.44
C GLY A 266 7.22 -1.39 14.74
N GLN A 267 8.50 -1.73 14.98
CA GLN A 267 9.17 -1.44 16.25
C GLN A 267 9.10 0.04 16.64
N ASN A 268 9.33 0.95 15.68
CA ASN A 268 9.34 2.40 15.89
C ASN A 268 7.99 3.09 15.58
N THR A 269 6.93 2.30 15.35
CA THR A 269 5.63 2.81 14.90
C THR A 269 4.82 3.40 16.05
N THR A 270 4.48 4.69 15.89
CA THR A 270 3.70 5.45 16.88
C THR A 270 2.30 5.82 16.39
N ASN A 271 1.95 5.48 15.15
CA ASN A 271 0.69 5.85 14.50
C ASN A 271 -0.20 4.64 14.16
N SER A 272 -1.48 4.92 13.96
CA SER A 272 -2.55 3.94 13.80
C SER A 272 -2.68 3.40 12.38
N ASP A 273 -3.50 2.35 12.25
CA ASP A 273 -4.01 1.83 10.99
C ASP A 273 -2.91 1.31 10.04
N ASN A 274 -1.91 0.62 10.58
CA ASN A 274 -0.85 -0.03 9.82
C ASN A 274 -0.90 -1.57 9.93
N THR A 275 -0.59 -2.27 8.84
CA THR A 275 -0.45 -3.73 8.80
C THR A 275 0.96 -4.10 8.35
N PHE A 276 1.82 -4.56 9.26
CA PHE A 276 3.20 -4.98 8.97
C PHE A 276 3.40 -6.45 9.29
N ILE A 277 3.64 -7.27 8.27
CA ILE A 277 3.80 -8.72 8.39
C ILE A 277 5.14 -9.12 7.78
N GLY A 278 6.10 -9.49 8.60
CA GLY A 278 7.45 -9.89 8.20
C GLY A 278 8.51 -9.40 9.19
N SER A 279 9.66 -10.06 9.21
CA SER A 279 10.79 -9.60 10.03
C SER A 279 11.22 -8.18 9.61
N SER A 280 11.25 -7.26 10.56
CA SER A 280 11.58 -5.85 10.37
C SER A 280 10.70 -5.11 9.34
N ALA A 281 9.49 -5.60 9.06
CA ALA A 281 8.53 -4.87 8.22
C ALA A 281 8.15 -3.54 8.91
N GLY A 282 8.26 -2.42 8.19
CA GLY A 282 7.94 -1.08 8.72
C GLY A 282 8.76 -0.65 9.94
N LEU A 283 9.96 -1.21 10.16
CA LEU A 283 10.72 -1.03 11.40
C LEU A 283 10.95 0.45 11.76
N GLN A 284 11.28 1.29 10.77
CA GLN A 284 11.56 2.72 10.98
C GLN A 284 10.33 3.63 10.85
N ASN A 285 9.13 3.08 10.67
CA ASN A 285 7.93 3.89 10.49
C ASN A 285 7.67 4.64 11.78
N SER A 286 7.86 5.96 11.78
CA SER A 286 7.74 6.81 12.96
C SER A 286 6.42 7.57 12.97
N SER A 287 5.91 7.99 11.80
CA SER A 287 4.69 8.79 11.67
C SER A 287 3.76 8.41 10.51
N GLY A 288 4.10 7.38 9.75
CA GLY A 288 3.26 6.89 8.65
C GLY A 288 2.02 6.14 9.15
N PHE A 289 0.91 6.31 8.43
CA PHE A 289 -0.37 5.65 8.69
C PHE A 289 -0.99 5.12 7.38
N TYR A 290 -1.97 4.21 7.50
CA TYR A 290 -2.57 3.49 6.36
C TYR A 290 -1.56 2.72 5.50
N ASN A 291 -0.50 2.17 6.09
CA ASN A 291 0.48 1.38 5.34
C ASN A 291 0.25 -0.12 5.52
N GLU A 292 0.37 -0.87 4.43
CA GLU A 292 0.34 -2.34 4.39
C GLU A 292 1.68 -2.87 3.89
N PHE A 293 2.54 -3.38 4.78
CA PHE A 293 3.85 -3.93 4.46
C PHE A 293 3.92 -5.43 4.76
N ILE A 294 3.93 -6.26 3.74
CA ILE A 294 3.93 -7.73 3.85
C ILE A 294 5.19 -8.28 3.20
N GLY A 295 6.14 -8.72 4.01
CA GLY A 295 7.42 -9.30 3.59
C GLY A 295 8.56 -8.93 4.54
N SER A 296 9.62 -9.74 4.55
CA SER A 296 10.82 -9.41 5.31
C SER A 296 11.41 -8.08 4.81
N LYS A 297 11.61 -7.12 5.72
CA LYS A 297 12.10 -5.76 5.45
C LYS A 297 11.25 -4.95 4.44
N ALA A 298 9.98 -5.31 4.23
CA ALA A 298 9.06 -4.48 3.44
C ALA A 298 8.89 -3.12 4.13
N GLY A 299 9.08 -2.02 3.39
CA GLY A 299 8.99 -0.66 3.93
C GLY A 299 9.94 -0.37 5.10
N LEU A 300 11.06 -1.08 5.22
CA LEU A 300 11.99 -0.99 6.37
C LEU A 300 12.34 0.45 6.75
N SER A 301 12.65 1.29 5.76
CA SER A 301 13.11 2.67 5.96
C SER A 301 11.99 3.71 5.94
N ASN A 302 10.73 3.30 5.81
CA ASN A 302 9.61 4.24 5.76
C ASN A 302 9.57 4.97 7.09
N THR A 303 9.65 6.29 7.12
CA THR A 303 9.56 7.09 8.34
C THR A 303 8.22 7.82 8.40
N THR A 304 7.83 8.50 7.33
CA THR A 304 6.62 9.34 7.27
C THR A 304 5.69 9.00 6.10
N GLY A 305 6.02 8.04 5.24
CA GLY A 305 5.18 7.69 4.10
C GLY A 305 3.83 7.12 4.54
N VAL A 306 2.79 7.46 3.79
CA VAL A 306 1.39 7.14 4.10
C VAL A 306 0.71 6.42 2.95
N SER A 307 -0.29 5.60 3.24
CA SER A 307 -1.14 4.96 2.21
C SER A 307 -0.34 4.10 1.20
N ASN A 308 0.71 3.43 1.66
CA ASN A 308 1.54 2.56 0.81
C ASN A 308 1.16 1.07 0.98
N ILE A 309 1.21 0.32 -0.11
CA ILE A 309 1.05 -1.14 -0.13
C ILE A 309 2.35 -1.76 -0.64
N PHE A 310 3.16 -2.36 0.24
CA PHE A 310 4.41 -3.04 -0.11
C PHE A 310 4.32 -4.53 0.19
N ILE A 311 4.26 -5.36 -0.85
CA ILE A 311 4.08 -6.81 -0.74
C ILE A 311 5.25 -7.53 -1.42
N GLY A 312 6.12 -8.16 -0.65
CA GLY A 312 7.32 -8.84 -1.09
C GLY A 312 8.50 -8.55 -0.18
N ALA A 313 9.47 -9.47 -0.11
CA ALA A 313 10.70 -9.20 0.64
C ALA A 313 11.44 -7.99 0.04
N GLN A 314 11.81 -7.03 0.90
CA GLN A 314 12.47 -5.78 0.54
C GLN A 314 11.67 -4.87 -0.42
N ALA A 315 10.36 -5.10 -0.60
CA ALA A 315 9.51 -4.17 -1.35
C ALA A 315 9.49 -2.79 -0.65
N GLY A 316 9.77 -1.72 -1.40
CA GLY A 316 9.83 -0.35 -0.87
C GLY A 316 10.84 -0.14 0.26
N VAL A 317 11.88 -0.97 0.37
CA VAL A 317 12.82 -0.92 1.50
C VAL A 317 13.51 0.45 1.66
N GLY A 318 13.72 1.18 0.56
CA GLY A 318 14.31 2.52 0.56
C GLY A 318 13.32 3.67 0.73
N ASN A 319 12.01 3.41 0.75
CA ASN A 319 11.00 4.47 0.87
C ASN A 319 11.12 5.11 2.24
N SER A 320 11.31 6.43 2.30
CA SER A 320 11.40 7.19 3.55
C SER A 320 10.14 8.02 3.79
N SER A 321 9.64 8.71 2.77
CA SER A 321 8.46 9.59 2.89
C SER A 321 7.48 9.52 1.72
N GLY A 322 7.75 8.71 0.70
CA GLY A 322 6.86 8.55 -0.44
C GLY A 322 5.53 7.93 -0.04
N GLY A 323 4.41 8.50 -0.48
CA GLY A 323 3.06 8.02 -0.16
C GLY A 323 2.28 7.50 -1.36
N GLY A 324 1.19 6.78 -1.12
CA GLY A 324 0.28 6.32 -2.17
C GLY A 324 0.89 5.33 -3.17
N ASN A 325 1.94 4.60 -2.78
CA ASN A 325 2.63 3.69 -3.68
C ASN A 325 2.15 2.23 -3.51
N ILE A 326 2.12 1.48 -4.59
CA ILE A 326 1.86 0.03 -4.61
C ILE A 326 3.10 -0.67 -5.16
N PHE A 327 3.88 -1.33 -4.30
CA PHE A 327 5.05 -2.10 -4.69
C PHE A 327 4.84 -3.58 -4.38
N MET A 328 4.74 -4.40 -5.41
CA MET A 328 4.51 -5.84 -5.28
C MET A 328 5.60 -6.64 -5.99
N GLY A 329 6.31 -7.51 -5.27
CA GLY A 329 7.42 -8.33 -5.76
C GLY A 329 8.70 -8.17 -4.94
N TYR A 330 9.62 -9.12 -5.05
CA TYR A 330 10.93 -9.03 -4.43
C TYR A 330 11.68 -7.80 -4.94
N ASN A 331 12.14 -6.92 -4.04
CA ASN A 331 12.82 -5.66 -4.37
C ASN A 331 12.04 -4.70 -5.28
N SER A 332 10.71 -4.83 -5.39
CA SER A 332 9.90 -3.84 -6.10
C SER A 332 10.00 -2.47 -5.40
N GLY A 333 10.28 -1.42 -6.17
CA GLY A 333 10.46 -0.05 -5.66
C GLY A 333 11.61 0.14 -4.67
N GLN A 334 12.61 -0.75 -4.67
CA GLN A 334 13.69 -0.78 -3.68
C GLN A 334 14.38 0.58 -3.45
N THR A 335 14.58 1.36 -4.52
CA THR A 335 15.31 2.64 -4.49
C THR A 335 14.41 3.87 -4.35
N ASN A 336 13.08 3.70 -4.36
CA ASN A 336 12.15 4.81 -4.20
C ASN A 336 12.28 5.33 -2.78
N THR A 337 12.64 6.61 -2.62
CA THR A 337 12.77 7.28 -1.32
C THR A 337 11.60 8.20 -1.05
N THR A 338 11.24 9.05 -2.02
CA THR A 338 10.23 10.12 -1.86
C THR A 338 9.14 10.12 -2.93
N GLY A 339 9.22 9.20 -3.90
CA GLY A 339 8.26 9.13 -4.99
C GLY A 339 6.85 8.84 -4.50
N PHE A 340 5.85 9.48 -5.10
CA PHE A 340 4.44 9.37 -4.70
C PHE A 340 3.58 8.75 -5.81
N GLY A 341 2.56 7.97 -5.45
CA GLY A 341 1.54 7.54 -6.40
C GLY A 341 2.02 6.53 -7.45
N ASN A 342 3.08 5.76 -7.17
CA ASN A 342 3.65 4.81 -8.12
C ASN A 342 3.07 3.40 -7.97
N ILE A 343 2.95 2.66 -9.07
CA ILE A 343 2.54 1.25 -9.09
C ILE A 343 3.67 0.42 -9.70
N PHE A 344 4.42 -0.32 -8.90
CA PHE A 344 5.50 -1.20 -9.35
C PHE A 344 5.16 -2.65 -9.00
N ILE A 345 4.90 -3.48 -10.01
CA ILE A 345 4.49 -4.87 -9.84
C ILE A 345 5.43 -5.76 -10.65
N GLY A 346 6.15 -6.63 -9.95
CA GLY A 346 7.17 -7.51 -10.51
C GLY A 346 8.42 -7.52 -9.65
N GLU A 347 9.20 -8.59 -9.71
CA GLU A 347 10.53 -8.60 -9.11
C GLU A 347 11.38 -7.46 -9.73
N ILE A 348 12.07 -6.72 -8.86
CA ILE A 348 12.93 -5.57 -9.20
C ILE A 348 12.27 -4.48 -10.08
N ALA A 349 10.93 -4.43 -10.11
CA ALA A 349 10.20 -3.38 -10.81
C ALA A 349 10.45 -2.00 -10.15
N GLY A 350 10.66 -0.96 -10.95
CA GLY A 350 10.87 0.40 -10.46
C GLY A 350 12.21 0.65 -9.73
N THR A 351 13.18 -0.25 -9.80
CA THR A 351 14.49 -0.17 -9.10
C THR A 351 15.37 1.02 -9.48
N ASN A 352 15.02 1.81 -10.49
CA ASN A 352 15.69 3.08 -10.80
C ASN A 352 14.95 4.32 -10.29
N ASN A 353 13.71 4.19 -9.81
CA ASN A 353 12.89 5.32 -9.40
C ASN A 353 13.27 5.77 -7.98
N ILE A 354 13.91 6.93 -7.82
CA ILE A 354 14.25 7.51 -6.50
C ILE A 354 13.15 8.45 -6.02
N SER A 355 12.76 9.43 -6.85
CA SER A 355 11.76 10.47 -6.51
C SER A 355 10.68 10.63 -7.56
N GLY A 356 10.71 9.83 -8.63
CA GLY A 356 9.68 9.83 -9.67
C GLY A 356 8.30 9.48 -9.10
N SER A 357 7.26 10.09 -9.66
CA SER A 357 5.90 9.98 -9.16
C SER A 357 4.90 9.68 -10.27
N ASN A 358 3.76 9.09 -9.90
CA ASN A 358 2.69 8.70 -10.82
C ASN A 358 3.15 7.74 -11.93
N ASN A 359 4.16 6.91 -11.65
CA ASN A 359 4.71 5.96 -12.61
C ASN A 359 4.10 4.56 -12.44
N ILE A 360 3.96 3.83 -13.54
CA ILE A 360 3.45 2.45 -13.54
C ILE A 360 4.51 1.54 -14.19
N MET A 361 5.05 0.59 -13.44
CA MET A 361 6.03 -0.39 -13.91
C MET A 361 5.48 -1.79 -13.65
N LEU A 362 5.09 -2.51 -14.71
CA LEU A 362 4.47 -3.83 -14.61
C LEU A 362 5.32 -4.86 -15.34
N GLY A 363 5.89 -5.81 -14.60
CA GLY A 363 6.73 -6.89 -15.11
C GLY A 363 8.09 -6.95 -14.42
N LEU A 364 8.73 -8.13 -14.51
CA LEU A 364 10.11 -8.34 -14.04
C LEU A 364 11.03 -7.26 -14.62
N ASN A 365 11.77 -6.55 -13.76
CA ASN A 365 12.72 -5.51 -14.17
C ASN A 365 12.14 -4.41 -15.07
N SER A 366 10.83 -4.16 -15.00
CA SER A 366 10.22 -2.98 -15.62
C SER A 366 10.69 -1.72 -14.87
N LYS A 367 11.18 -0.69 -15.56
CA LYS A 367 11.82 0.45 -14.87
C LYS A 367 11.77 1.77 -15.64
N PRO A 368 11.82 2.92 -14.93
CA PRO A 368 12.13 4.19 -15.56
C PRO A 368 13.64 4.27 -15.89
N ALA A 369 14.00 4.96 -16.98
CA ALA A 369 15.40 5.18 -17.33
C ALA A 369 16.08 6.25 -16.48
N SER A 370 15.30 7.17 -15.89
CA SER A 370 15.75 8.23 -15.00
C SER A 370 15.08 8.11 -13.62
N SER A 371 15.71 8.66 -12.59
CA SER A 371 15.28 8.50 -11.21
C SER A 371 14.08 9.33 -10.78
N SER A 372 13.71 10.34 -11.58
CA SER A 372 12.68 11.34 -11.24
C SER A 372 11.57 11.46 -12.28
N LEU A 373 11.40 10.46 -13.16
CA LEU A 373 10.35 10.48 -14.18
C LEU A 373 8.95 10.66 -13.57
N GLN A 374 8.06 11.23 -14.36
CA GLN A 374 6.69 11.56 -13.99
C GLN A 374 5.72 11.03 -15.04
N ASN A 375 4.60 10.45 -14.60
CA ASN A 375 3.54 9.95 -15.48
C ASN A 375 4.09 8.98 -16.56
N ALA A 376 5.03 8.12 -16.17
CA ALA A 376 5.71 7.20 -17.08
C ALA A 376 5.23 5.77 -16.84
N VAL A 377 4.90 5.07 -17.92
CA VAL A 377 4.39 3.69 -17.86
C VAL A 377 5.30 2.76 -18.65
N ALA A 378 5.74 1.66 -18.04
CA ALA A 378 6.43 0.57 -18.71
C ALA A 378 5.76 -0.76 -18.34
N ILE A 379 5.27 -1.49 -19.35
CA ILE A 379 4.59 -2.77 -19.17
C ILE A 379 5.32 -3.85 -19.96
N GLY A 380 5.68 -4.95 -19.30
CA GLY A 380 6.40 -6.08 -19.86
C GLY A 380 7.72 -6.35 -19.15
N ASN A 381 8.22 -7.59 -19.30
CA ASN A 381 9.53 -8.00 -18.78
C ASN A 381 10.64 -7.16 -19.41
N ASN A 382 11.52 -6.58 -18.58
CA ASN A 382 12.60 -5.66 -18.96
C ASN A 382 12.12 -4.40 -19.73
N SER A 383 10.85 -4.03 -19.60
CA SER A 383 10.34 -2.79 -20.22
C SER A 383 11.01 -1.56 -19.60
N ARG A 384 11.30 -0.54 -20.43
CA ARG A 384 11.98 0.68 -19.99
C ARG A 384 11.36 1.92 -20.62
N VAL A 385 10.86 2.84 -19.79
CA VAL A 385 10.35 4.14 -20.21
C VAL A 385 11.37 5.23 -19.89
N ALA A 386 11.69 6.08 -20.88
CA ALA A 386 12.80 7.02 -20.78
C ALA A 386 12.39 8.48 -20.59
N ILE A 387 11.12 8.81 -20.77
CA ILE A 387 10.61 10.18 -20.75
C ILE A 387 9.31 10.26 -19.95
N ASN A 388 8.95 11.48 -19.55
CA ASN A 388 7.69 11.77 -18.88
C ASN A 388 6.50 11.63 -19.83
N ASN A 389 5.31 11.38 -19.29
CA ASN A 389 4.04 11.34 -20.02
C ASN A 389 4.07 10.36 -21.21
N ALA A 390 4.67 9.19 -21.01
CA ALA A 390 4.83 8.19 -22.05
C ALA A 390 4.49 6.79 -21.55
N ILE A 391 4.02 5.95 -22.47
CA ILE A 391 3.74 4.54 -22.26
C ILE A 391 4.65 3.72 -23.16
N VAL A 392 5.36 2.75 -22.59
CA VAL A 392 6.15 1.75 -23.30
C VAL A 392 5.53 0.38 -23.02
N LEU A 393 5.14 -0.32 -24.09
CA LEU A 393 4.61 -1.68 -24.04
C LEU A 393 5.67 -2.61 -24.63
N GLY A 394 6.36 -3.36 -23.77
CA GLY A 394 7.46 -4.25 -24.12
C GLY A 394 8.85 -3.74 -23.73
N ASN A 395 9.86 -4.61 -23.91
CA ASN A 395 11.28 -4.26 -23.82
C ASN A 395 11.73 -3.55 -25.10
N PRO A 396 12.16 -2.28 -25.04
CA PRO A 396 12.63 -1.54 -26.22
C PRO A 396 13.90 -2.15 -26.85
N ASP A 397 14.66 -2.95 -26.10
CA ASP A 397 15.86 -3.63 -26.59
C ASP A 397 15.54 -4.99 -27.25
N ASN A 398 14.27 -5.41 -27.30
CA ASN A 398 13.83 -6.66 -27.92
C ASN A 398 12.83 -6.40 -29.07
N THR A 399 13.26 -6.63 -30.31
CA THR A 399 12.44 -6.39 -31.52
C THR A 399 11.39 -7.48 -31.78
N SER A 400 11.41 -8.58 -31.04
CA SER A 400 10.46 -9.70 -31.20
C SER A 400 9.20 -9.54 -30.36
N ILE A 401 9.06 -8.46 -29.60
CA ILE A 401 7.87 -8.22 -28.78
C ILE A 401 6.75 -7.69 -29.67
N ALA A 402 5.58 -8.32 -29.55
CA ALA A 402 4.37 -7.92 -30.25
C ALA A 402 3.30 -7.45 -29.25
N VAL A 403 2.60 -6.38 -29.60
CA VAL A 403 1.51 -5.79 -28.84
C VAL A 403 0.21 -6.02 -29.59
N GLY A 404 -0.68 -6.85 -29.03
CA GLY A 404 -2.01 -7.08 -29.56
C GLY A 404 -3.07 -6.19 -28.90
N ILE A 405 -3.91 -5.52 -29.70
CA ILE A 405 -5.13 -4.83 -29.26
C ILE A 405 -6.33 -5.52 -29.91
N GLY A 406 -7.08 -6.29 -29.11
CA GLY A 406 -8.21 -7.07 -29.59
C GLY A 406 -7.84 -8.38 -30.28
N THR A 407 -6.57 -8.79 -30.23
CA THR A 407 -6.05 -10.09 -30.67
C THR A 407 -5.16 -10.68 -29.56
N ASP A 408 -5.18 -12.01 -29.39
CA ASP A 408 -4.30 -12.75 -28.47
C ASP A 408 -3.03 -13.28 -29.15
N SER A 409 -2.98 -13.22 -30.49
CA SER A 409 -1.93 -13.78 -31.34
C SER A 409 -1.50 -12.74 -32.38
N PRO A 410 -0.87 -11.62 -31.95
CA PRO A 410 -0.47 -10.56 -32.86
C PRO A 410 0.55 -11.06 -33.90
N GLU A 411 0.26 -10.86 -35.19
CA GLU A 411 1.17 -11.26 -36.29
C GLU A 411 2.23 -10.18 -36.59
N PHE A 412 2.01 -8.97 -36.08
CA PHE A 412 2.87 -7.81 -36.25
C PHE A 412 3.30 -7.21 -34.90
N PRO A 413 4.39 -6.43 -34.83
CA PRO A 413 4.83 -5.78 -33.59
C PRO A 413 3.75 -4.93 -32.90
N LEU A 414 2.85 -4.31 -33.67
CA LEU A 414 1.59 -3.76 -33.19
C LEU A 414 0.47 -4.26 -34.10
N ASP A 415 -0.44 -5.05 -33.54
CA ASP A 415 -1.57 -5.64 -34.25
C ASP A 415 -2.87 -5.22 -33.58
N VAL A 416 -3.74 -4.54 -34.34
CA VAL A 416 -4.99 -3.96 -33.84
C VAL A 416 -6.16 -4.54 -34.63
N ARG A 417 -6.97 -5.37 -33.97
CA ARG A 417 -8.21 -5.88 -34.55
C ARG A 417 -9.33 -4.84 -34.38
N GLY A 418 -9.50 -3.98 -35.38
CA GLY A 418 -10.55 -2.95 -35.40
C GLY A 418 -10.10 -1.65 -36.08
N THR A 419 -10.79 -0.54 -35.80
CA THR A 419 -10.49 0.77 -36.37
C THR A 419 -9.76 1.66 -35.35
N ILE A 420 -8.65 2.29 -35.75
CA ILE A 420 -7.98 3.34 -34.97
C ILE A 420 -8.61 4.69 -35.30
N ASN A 421 -9.36 5.28 -34.37
CA ASN A 421 -9.98 6.60 -34.52
C ASN A 421 -9.13 7.68 -33.84
N LEU A 422 -8.64 8.66 -34.61
CA LEU A 422 -7.85 9.80 -34.12
C LEU A 422 -8.72 11.06 -34.06
N ARG A 423 -8.76 11.73 -32.91
CA ARG A 423 -9.55 12.97 -32.70
C ARG A 423 -8.64 14.11 -32.27
N ASN A 424 -9.16 15.35 -32.31
CA ASN A 424 -8.48 16.56 -31.82
C ASN A 424 -7.06 16.75 -32.38
N ASN A 425 -6.91 16.68 -33.72
CA ASN A 425 -5.63 16.75 -34.42
C ASN A 425 -4.66 15.57 -34.14
N GLY A 426 -5.18 14.40 -33.72
CA GLY A 426 -4.40 13.17 -33.65
C GLY A 426 -3.82 12.79 -35.02
N LYS A 427 -2.55 12.41 -35.05
CA LYS A 427 -1.81 12.06 -36.28
C LYS A 427 -1.07 10.75 -36.05
N ILE A 428 -0.95 9.93 -37.11
CA ILE A 428 0.00 8.81 -37.16
C ILE A 428 1.19 9.27 -38.00
N LYS A 429 2.40 9.11 -37.46
CA LYS A 429 3.65 9.34 -38.19
C LYS A 429 4.31 7.99 -38.45
N PHE A 430 4.51 7.67 -39.71
CA PHE A 430 5.33 6.54 -40.12
C PHE A 430 6.77 7.02 -40.30
N ALA A 431 7.66 6.62 -39.39
CA ALA A 431 9.10 6.86 -39.54
C ALA A 431 9.72 5.80 -40.46
N HIS A 432 10.82 6.14 -41.13
CA HIS A 432 11.58 5.21 -41.99
C HIS A 432 10.82 4.64 -43.20
N LEU A 433 9.93 5.44 -43.81
CA LEU A 433 9.42 5.15 -45.17
C LEU A 433 10.47 5.38 -46.27
N ASN A 434 11.71 5.67 -45.89
CA ASN A 434 12.80 6.02 -46.77
C ASN A 434 13.34 4.74 -47.41
N ASN A 435 13.03 4.50 -48.68
CA ASN A 435 13.70 3.46 -49.46
C ASN A 435 15.13 3.96 -49.77
N PRO A 436 16.20 3.34 -49.24
CA PRO A 436 17.58 3.81 -49.44
C PRO A 436 18.07 3.71 -50.90
N LEU A 437 17.29 3.09 -51.79
CA LEU A 437 17.56 3.05 -53.23
C LEU A 437 17.06 4.29 -54.01
N PHE A 438 16.50 5.29 -53.33
CA PHE A 438 16.01 6.52 -53.97
C PHE A 438 16.75 7.77 -53.45
N GLN A 439 17.61 8.36 -54.28
CA GLN A 439 18.23 9.68 -54.07
C GLN A 439 17.55 10.75 -54.94
N GLY A 440 16.28 11.04 -54.66
CA GLY A 440 15.53 12.11 -55.33
C GLY A 440 14.37 12.60 -54.47
N THR A 441 13.90 13.83 -54.70
CA THR A 441 12.64 14.34 -54.13
C THR A 441 11.51 13.39 -54.48
N THR A 442 10.89 12.76 -53.48
CA THR A 442 9.83 11.78 -53.71
C THR A 442 8.47 12.47 -53.84
N ASP A 443 7.82 12.37 -55.00
CA ASP A 443 6.39 12.70 -55.19
C ASP A 443 5.46 11.61 -54.60
N GLN A 444 5.87 11.03 -53.47
CA GLN A 444 5.19 9.92 -52.80
C GLN A 444 4.33 10.47 -51.65
N PHE A 445 3.01 10.36 -51.79
CA PHE A 445 2.06 10.65 -50.73
C PHE A 445 1.31 9.37 -50.38
N LEU A 446 1.06 9.16 -49.08
CA LEU A 446 0.10 8.17 -48.62
C LEU A 446 -1.29 8.65 -49.09
N THR A 447 -1.95 7.88 -49.95
CA THR A 447 -3.35 8.08 -50.31
C THR A 447 -4.19 6.94 -49.74
N VAL A 448 -5.50 7.14 -49.60
CA VAL A 448 -6.44 6.08 -49.26
C VAL A 448 -7.07 5.55 -50.55
N ASN A 449 -7.21 4.22 -50.67
CA ASN A 449 -8.02 3.61 -51.75
C ASN A 449 -9.53 3.78 -51.46
N GLU A 450 -10.38 3.29 -52.37
CA GLU A 450 -11.84 3.35 -52.23
C GLU A 450 -12.36 2.60 -50.99
N GLN A 451 -11.55 1.73 -50.39
CA GLN A 451 -11.82 0.95 -49.19
C GLN A 451 -11.28 1.63 -47.91
N GLY A 452 -10.62 2.79 -48.03
CA GLY A 452 -10.03 3.53 -46.91
C GLY A 452 -8.65 3.03 -46.47
N GLU A 453 -8.02 2.13 -47.22
CA GLU A 453 -6.70 1.57 -46.91
C GLU A 453 -5.59 2.47 -47.45
N THR A 454 -4.55 2.71 -46.66
CA THR A 454 -3.37 3.49 -47.07
C THR A 454 -2.55 2.75 -48.12
N VAL A 455 -2.36 3.36 -49.30
CA VAL A 455 -1.56 2.83 -50.42
C VAL A 455 -0.52 3.84 -50.90
N LEU A 456 0.58 3.35 -51.47
CA LEU A 456 1.67 4.17 -52.02
C LEU A 456 1.33 4.62 -53.44
N ALA A 457 1.07 5.91 -53.65
CA ALA A 457 0.83 6.46 -55.00
C ALA A 457 2.16 6.85 -55.70
N LYS A 458 2.22 6.64 -57.02
CA LYS A 458 3.27 7.18 -57.90
C LYS A 458 2.63 8.24 -58.81
N HIS A 459 3.09 9.48 -58.77
CA HIS A 459 2.67 10.53 -59.70
C HIS A 459 3.18 10.21 -61.12
N ARG A 460 2.42 9.44 -61.90
CA ARG A 460 2.37 9.66 -63.34
C ARG A 460 1.13 10.49 -63.60
N LEU A 461 1.31 11.67 -64.21
CA LEU A 461 0.21 12.39 -64.84
C LEU A 461 -0.36 11.44 -65.90
N ARG A 462 -1.46 10.80 -65.58
CA ARG A 462 -2.16 9.88 -66.46
C ARG A 462 -3.41 10.61 -66.91
N ILE A 463 -3.50 10.85 -68.21
CA ILE A 463 -4.76 11.24 -68.84
C ILE A 463 -5.63 9.99 -68.94
N ASP A 464 -6.90 10.11 -68.61
CA ASP A 464 -7.86 9.01 -68.69
C ASP A 464 -8.31 8.77 -70.15
N ASN A 465 -8.22 9.81 -70.98
CA ASN A 465 -8.64 9.79 -72.37
C ASN A 465 -7.74 10.72 -73.21
N VAL A 466 -7.46 10.35 -74.46
CA VAL A 466 -6.72 11.17 -75.44
C VAL A 466 -7.35 12.56 -75.60
N ASN A 467 -8.68 12.67 -75.46
CA ASN A 467 -9.41 13.94 -75.55
C ASN A 467 -9.10 14.94 -74.42
N GLN A 468 -8.39 14.52 -73.36
CA GLN A 468 -7.94 15.39 -72.28
C GLN A 468 -6.56 16.03 -72.57
N TRP A 469 -5.91 15.66 -73.68
CA TRP A 469 -4.65 16.24 -74.12
C TRP A 469 -4.86 17.20 -75.29
N SER A 470 -3.96 18.17 -75.44
CA SER A 470 -4.16 19.37 -76.25
C SER A 470 -4.13 19.20 -77.79
N ASP A 471 -4.07 18.00 -78.36
CA ASP A 471 -3.70 17.78 -79.78
C ASP A 471 -4.75 18.26 -80.83
N THR A 472 -5.69 19.11 -80.43
CA THR A 472 -6.78 19.64 -81.25
C THR A 472 -6.46 20.98 -81.93
N VAL A 473 -5.49 21.75 -81.44
CA VAL A 473 -5.22 23.12 -81.92
C VAL A 473 -4.66 23.13 -83.34
N PHE A 474 -3.87 22.11 -83.71
CA PHE A 474 -3.33 21.97 -85.06
C PHE A 474 -4.27 21.28 -86.06
N SER A 475 -5.50 20.96 -85.65
CA SER A 475 -6.50 20.39 -86.57
C SER A 475 -6.86 21.42 -87.66
N PRO A 476 -7.04 21.01 -88.93
CA PRO A 476 -7.53 21.88 -90.00
C PRO A 476 -8.90 22.53 -89.70
N THR A 477 -9.66 21.94 -88.77
CA THR A 477 -10.98 22.45 -88.34
C THR A 477 -10.91 23.39 -87.13
N TYR A 478 -9.73 23.60 -86.54
CA TYR A 478 -9.57 24.47 -85.38
C TYR A 478 -9.75 25.94 -85.78
N GLN A 479 -10.70 26.62 -85.15
CA GLN A 479 -10.92 28.04 -85.36
C GLN A 479 -10.07 28.86 -84.39
N LEU A 480 -8.89 29.25 -84.83
CA LEU A 480 -8.04 30.18 -84.08
C LEU A 480 -8.76 31.52 -83.93
N LYS A 481 -9.01 31.95 -82.68
CA LYS A 481 -9.67 33.23 -82.41
C LYS A 481 -8.82 34.39 -82.95
N PRO A 482 -9.38 35.43 -83.56
CA PRO A 482 -8.59 36.60 -83.94
C PRO A 482 -7.95 37.27 -82.71
N LEU A 483 -6.72 37.77 -82.83
CA LEU A 483 -6.02 38.43 -81.72
C LEU A 483 -6.81 39.62 -81.16
N SER A 484 -7.58 40.32 -81.99
CA SER A 484 -8.47 41.40 -81.55
C SER A 484 -9.54 40.95 -80.55
N GLN A 485 -10.08 39.73 -80.71
CA GLN A 485 -11.05 39.17 -79.77
C GLN A 485 -10.37 38.67 -78.49
N VAL A 486 -9.15 38.14 -78.60
CA VAL A 486 -8.35 37.72 -77.44
C VAL A 486 -7.96 38.93 -76.60
N GLU A 487 -7.49 40.01 -77.23
CA GLU A 487 -7.20 41.30 -76.59
C GLU A 487 -8.41 41.87 -75.85
N GLN A 488 -9.59 41.87 -76.51
CA GLN A 488 -10.83 42.30 -75.87
C GLN A 488 -11.16 41.47 -74.62
N HIS A 489 -10.96 40.15 -74.68
CA HIS A 489 -11.21 39.27 -73.53
C HIS A 489 -10.23 39.54 -72.38
N ILE A 490 -8.94 39.72 -72.67
CA ILE A 490 -7.91 40.05 -71.68
C ILE A 490 -8.23 41.39 -71.03
N ASN A 491 -8.59 42.40 -71.81
CA ASN A 491 -8.96 43.72 -71.27
C ASN A 491 -10.20 43.69 -70.38
N LEU A 492 -11.13 42.76 -70.62
CA LEU A 492 -12.36 42.62 -69.84
C LEU A 492 -12.20 41.73 -68.59
N HIS A 493 -11.41 40.66 -68.66
CA HIS A 493 -11.35 39.63 -67.60
C HIS A 493 -9.97 39.48 -66.94
N GLY A 494 -8.90 40.06 -67.50
CA GLY A 494 -7.55 40.03 -66.93
C GLY A 494 -6.80 38.70 -67.08
N HIS A 495 -7.34 37.73 -67.81
CA HIS A 495 -6.71 36.43 -68.08
C HIS A 495 -7.01 35.93 -69.50
N LEU A 496 -6.33 34.86 -69.93
CA LEU A 496 -6.54 34.26 -71.25
C LEU A 496 -7.89 33.52 -71.32
N PRO A 497 -8.54 33.48 -72.50
CA PRO A 497 -9.78 32.73 -72.69
C PRO A 497 -9.62 31.25 -72.35
N GLY A 498 -10.46 30.75 -71.43
CA GLY A 498 -10.47 29.35 -70.97
C GLY A 498 -9.51 29.04 -69.83
N VAL A 499 -8.59 29.95 -69.48
CA VAL A 499 -7.75 29.84 -68.28
C VAL A 499 -8.56 30.40 -67.10
N PRO A 500 -8.69 29.65 -65.98
CA PRO A 500 -9.42 30.15 -64.81
C PRO A 500 -8.75 31.39 -64.24
N SER A 501 -9.55 32.29 -63.69
CA SER A 501 -9.10 33.49 -63.00
C SER A 501 -8.39 33.15 -61.68
N ALA A 502 -7.55 34.06 -61.18
CA ALA A 502 -6.89 33.88 -59.89
C ALA A 502 -7.90 33.65 -58.74
N ASP A 503 -9.04 34.35 -58.77
CA ASP A 503 -10.09 34.21 -57.74
C ASP A 503 -10.81 32.85 -57.81
N GLU A 504 -11.01 32.29 -59.00
CA GLU A 504 -11.56 30.94 -59.18
C GLU A 504 -10.58 29.87 -58.66
N VAL A 505 -9.29 30.02 -58.98
CA VAL A 505 -8.26 29.07 -58.50
C VAL A 505 -8.13 29.08 -56.98
N VAL A 506 -8.26 30.25 -56.33
CA VAL A 506 -8.27 30.34 -54.86
C VAL A 506 -9.49 29.67 -54.23
N LYS A 507 -10.65 29.75 -54.88
CA LYS A 507 -11.91 29.20 -54.34
C LYS A 507 -12.07 27.70 -54.60
N GLU A 508 -11.73 27.25 -55.80
CA GLU A 508 -12.09 25.91 -56.30
C GLU A 508 -10.87 24.98 -56.44
N GLY A 509 -9.65 25.52 -56.37
CA GLY A 509 -8.43 24.79 -56.70
C GLY A 509 -8.30 24.53 -58.20
N VAL A 510 -7.19 23.90 -58.61
CA VAL A 510 -6.95 23.56 -60.02
C VAL A 510 -6.48 22.12 -60.15
N ASP A 511 -7.06 21.40 -61.12
CA ASP A 511 -6.61 20.08 -61.52
C ASP A 511 -5.31 20.21 -62.33
N LEU A 512 -4.22 19.65 -61.82
CA LEU A 512 -2.87 19.73 -62.43
C LEU A 512 -2.81 19.10 -63.83
N VAL A 513 -3.57 18.04 -64.10
CA VAL A 513 -3.59 17.39 -65.43
C VAL A 513 -4.30 18.31 -66.42
N LYS A 514 -5.47 18.82 -66.05
CA LYS A 514 -6.24 19.75 -66.90
C LYS A 514 -5.49 21.06 -67.13
N MET A 515 -4.82 21.59 -66.10
CA MET A 515 -4.04 22.82 -66.24
C MET A 515 -2.85 22.64 -67.18
N ASN A 516 -2.11 21.53 -67.06
CA ASN A 516 -1.00 21.25 -67.98
C ASN A 516 -1.48 21.07 -69.43
N ALA A 517 -2.60 20.38 -69.65
CA ALA A 517 -3.18 20.25 -70.99
C ALA A 517 -3.65 21.60 -71.55
N LEU A 518 -4.29 22.42 -70.73
CA LEU A 518 -4.74 23.76 -71.12
C LEU A 518 -3.57 24.70 -71.43
N LEU A 519 -2.48 24.65 -70.65
CA LEU A 519 -1.28 25.41 -70.92
C LEU A 519 -0.63 24.99 -72.24
N LEU A 520 -0.59 23.69 -72.55
CA LEU A 520 -0.13 23.20 -73.84
C LEU A 520 -0.99 23.76 -74.98
N GLN A 521 -2.31 23.81 -74.81
CA GLN A 521 -3.24 24.41 -75.78
C GLN A 521 -2.91 25.88 -76.05
N LYS A 522 -2.58 26.64 -75.02
CA LYS A 522 -2.19 28.05 -75.18
C LYS A 522 -0.85 28.24 -75.88
N VAL A 523 0.09 27.31 -75.67
CA VAL A 523 1.37 27.31 -76.41
C VAL A 523 1.15 26.99 -77.89
N GLU A 524 0.26 26.06 -78.22
CA GLU A 524 -0.07 25.72 -79.61
C GLU A 524 -0.79 26.88 -80.33
N GLU A 525 -1.74 27.54 -79.67
CA GLU A 525 -2.41 28.75 -80.19
C GLU A 525 -1.39 29.88 -80.48
N LEU A 526 -0.48 30.12 -79.54
CA LEU A 526 0.61 31.09 -79.70
C LEU A 526 1.52 30.76 -80.90
N THR A 527 1.77 29.47 -81.13
CA THR A 527 2.57 29.00 -82.26
C THR A 527 1.87 29.31 -83.59
N LEU A 528 0.54 29.10 -83.68
CA LEU A 528 -0.22 29.47 -84.88
C LEU A 528 -0.23 30.99 -85.13
N TYR A 529 -0.39 31.81 -84.09
CA TYR A 529 -0.28 33.27 -84.24
C TYR A 529 1.11 33.69 -84.73
N SER A 530 2.18 33.05 -84.24
CA SER A 530 3.55 33.34 -84.67
C SER A 530 3.78 32.98 -86.14
N ILE A 531 3.24 31.85 -86.61
CA ILE A 531 3.31 31.44 -88.03
C ILE A 531 2.54 32.45 -88.91
N GLN A 532 1.37 32.90 -88.47
CA GLN A 532 0.58 33.90 -89.19
C GLN A 532 1.34 35.23 -89.28
N LEU A 533 1.92 35.69 -88.17
CA LEU A 533 2.72 36.90 -88.12
C LEU A 533 3.95 36.82 -89.05
N GLU A 534 4.63 35.68 -89.09
CA GLU A 534 5.77 35.46 -89.99
C GLU A 534 5.36 35.49 -91.48
N LYS A 535 4.18 34.95 -91.82
CA LYS A 535 3.62 35.02 -93.19
C LYS A 535 3.30 36.46 -93.59
N GLU A 536 2.65 37.23 -92.71
CA GLU A 536 2.32 38.63 -92.96
C GLU A 536 3.60 39.47 -93.11
N ASN A 537 4.61 39.26 -92.26
CA ASN A 537 5.91 39.93 -92.39
C ASN A 537 6.61 39.60 -93.72
N ARG A 538 6.56 38.34 -94.17
CA ARG A 538 7.09 37.95 -95.49
C ARG A 538 6.37 38.66 -96.63
N GLN A 539 5.04 38.78 -96.56
CA GLN A 539 4.25 39.51 -97.56
C GLN A 539 4.57 41.01 -97.56
N LEU A 540 4.70 41.62 -96.38
CA LEU A 540 5.13 43.00 -96.20
C LEU A 540 6.52 43.25 -96.82
N HIS A 541 7.49 42.37 -96.56
CA HIS A 541 8.82 42.48 -97.17
C HIS A 541 8.80 42.32 -98.69
N GLN A 542 7.98 41.41 -99.24
CA GLN A 542 7.81 41.29 -100.69
C GLN A 542 7.19 42.55 -101.30
N HIS A 543 6.21 43.16 -100.63
CA HIS A 543 5.59 44.40 -101.07
C HIS A 543 6.57 45.57 -101.05
N ASP A 544 7.39 45.67 -100.00
CA ASP A 544 8.42 46.70 -99.86
C ASP A 544 9.49 46.57 -100.96
N GLN A 545 9.93 45.34 -101.27
CA GLN A 545 10.85 45.08 -102.40
C GLN A 545 10.26 45.49 -103.76
N GLN A 546 8.96 45.23 -103.98
CA GLN A 546 8.27 45.65 -105.20
C GLN A 546 8.16 47.19 -105.29
N GLN A 547 7.86 47.88 -104.19
CA GLN A 547 7.86 49.33 -104.14
C GLN A 547 9.24 49.93 -104.41
N GLN A 548 10.31 49.36 -103.83
CA GLN A 548 11.68 49.80 -104.09
C GLN A 548 12.07 49.63 -105.56
N ALA A 549 11.69 48.51 -106.19
CA ALA A 549 11.93 48.28 -107.61
C ALA A 549 11.18 49.29 -108.51
N ALA A 550 9.92 49.60 -108.19
CA ALA A 550 9.12 50.61 -108.90
C ALA A 550 9.73 52.01 -108.76
N HIS A 551 10.18 52.38 -107.56
CA HIS A 551 10.89 53.64 -107.32
C HIS A 551 12.20 53.72 -108.12
N HIS A 552 12.95 52.63 -108.20
CA HIS A 552 14.21 52.58 -108.95
C HIS A 552 13.98 52.74 -110.46
N GLN A 553 12.87 52.19 -110.99
CA GLN A 553 12.48 52.38 -112.39
C GLN A 553 12.06 53.82 -112.67
N GLN A 554 11.24 54.43 -111.81
CA GLN A 554 10.88 55.85 -111.93
C GLN A 554 12.11 56.76 -111.91
N GLN A 555 13.12 56.43 -111.08
CA GLN A 555 14.36 57.22 -111.03
C GLN A 555 15.15 57.13 -112.34
N LYS A 556 15.20 55.96 -112.99
CA LYS A 556 15.82 55.79 -114.31
C LYS A 556 15.09 56.59 -115.39
N ASP A 557 13.76 56.54 -115.39
CA ASP A 557 12.94 57.28 -116.35
C ASP A 557 13.14 58.80 -116.19
N ILE A 558 13.28 59.29 -114.95
CA ILE A 558 13.62 60.69 -114.64
C ILE A 558 15.01 61.06 -115.15
N ASP A 559 16.01 60.20 -114.97
CA ASP A 559 17.38 60.47 -115.41
C ASP A 559 17.51 60.42 -116.95
N GLU A 560 16.71 59.58 -117.62
CA GLU A 560 16.59 59.54 -119.08
C GLU A 560 15.87 60.80 -119.62
N LEU A 561 14.79 61.24 -118.97
CA LEU A 561 14.14 62.53 -119.25
C LEU A 561 15.11 63.70 -119.07
N LYS A 562 15.93 63.71 -118.00
CA LYS A 562 16.98 64.73 -117.81
C LYS A 562 18.02 64.73 -118.93
N LYS A 563 18.42 63.55 -119.43
CA LYS A 563 19.31 63.42 -120.59
C LYS A 563 18.69 64.00 -121.86
N ILE A 564 17.41 63.72 -122.12
CA ILE A 564 16.67 64.24 -123.28
C ILE A 564 16.54 65.77 -123.18
N VAL A 565 16.21 66.31 -122.00
CA VAL A 565 16.14 67.76 -121.77
C VAL A 565 17.50 68.43 -121.96
N LYS A 566 18.59 67.79 -121.52
CA LYS A 566 19.96 68.29 -121.73
C LYS A 566 20.36 68.31 -123.21
N GLN A 567 20.01 67.27 -123.97
CA GLN A 567 20.23 67.21 -125.43
C GLN A 567 19.40 68.24 -126.21
N LEU A 568 18.23 68.63 -125.69
CA LEU A 568 17.41 69.71 -126.27
C LEU A 568 17.94 71.10 -125.93
N ALA A 569 18.61 71.28 -124.78
CA ALA A 569 19.18 72.55 -124.33
C ALA A 569 20.49 72.93 -125.03
N GLU A 570 21.30 71.96 -125.48
CA GLU A 570 22.59 72.17 -126.16
C GLU A 570 22.45 72.46 -127.69
N ARG A 571 21.21 72.64 -128.20
CA ARG A 571 20.90 72.85 -129.62
C ARG A 571 20.58 74.32 -130.01
N LYS A 572 21.04 75.28 -129.23
CA LYS A 572 21.07 76.72 -129.55
C LYS A 572 22.48 77.24 -129.39
#